data_AF-A0A0D3V6T5-F1
#
_entry.id   AF-A0A0D3V6T5-F1
#
_cell.length_a   1.000
_cell.length_b   1.000
_cell.length_c   1.000
_cell.angle_alpha   90.00
_cell.angle_beta   90.00
_cell.angle_gamma   90.00
#
_symmetry.space_group_name_H-M   'P 1'
#
loop_
_entity.id
_entity.type
_entity.pdbx_description
1 polymer ?
#
loop_
_entity_poly.entity_id
_entity_poly.type
_entity_poly.pdbx_seq_one_letter_code
_entity_poly.pdbx_strand_id
1 'polypeptide(L)' 'MLVDAERKLLRVLYNYYRRHNVIPTMGDLERFTGRNMNSVRESLTELESLNYARNLCIPRVFLFV' A
#
# COMPACT_ATOMS: atom_id res chain seq x y z
N MET A 1 6.50 15.21 3.45
CA MET A 1 7.69 14.41 3.07
C MET A 1 7.36 12.97 3.41
N LEU A 2 7.53 11.99 2.52
CA LEU A 2 7.12 10.62 2.80
C LEU A 2 7.81 10.10 4.07
N VAL A 3 7.07 9.53 5.03
CA VAL A 3 7.65 8.92 6.23
C VAL A 3 8.19 7.54 5.85
N ASP A 4 9.07 6.96 6.68
CA ASP A 4 9.59 5.60 6.45
C ASP A 4 8.49 4.56 6.30
N ALA A 5 7.33 4.86 6.88
CA ALA A 5 6.14 4.06 6.81
C ALA A 5 5.59 3.89 5.40
N GLU A 6 5.31 5.00 4.73
CA GLU A 6 4.75 5.02 3.40
C GLU A 6 5.79 4.55 2.38
N ARG A 7 7.09 4.83 2.61
CA ARG A 7 8.18 4.34 1.76
C ARG A 7 8.25 2.83 1.75
N LYS A 8 8.18 2.21 2.94
CA LYS A 8 8.20 0.75 3.06
C LYS A 8 6.98 0.14 2.38
N LEU A 9 5.80 0.73 2.56
CA LEU A 9 4.55 0.28 1.97
C LEU A 9 4.58 0.37 0.43
N LEU A 10 5.01 1.51 -0.13
CA LEU A 10 5.24 1.67 -1.58
C LEU A 10 6.21 0.64 -2.12
N ARG A 11 7.32 0.40 -1.42
CA ARG A 11 8.32 -0.58 -1.83
C ARG A 11 7.75 -1.99 -1.89
N VAL A 12 6.93 -2.38 -0.90
CA VAL A 12 6.24 -3.67 -0.90
C VAL A 12 5.27 -3.77 -2.08
N LEU A 13 4.42 -2.75 -2.26
CA LEU A 13 3.45 -2.71 -3.35
C LEU A 13 4.13 -2.83 -4.72
N TYR A 14 5.14 -2.00 -4.98
CA TYR A 14 5.88 -2.01 -6.25
C TYR A 14 6.59 -3.35 -6.49
N ASN A 15 7.29 -3.87 -5.48
CA ASN A 15 8.02 -5.12 -5.62
C ASN A 15 7.08 -6.32 -5.83
N TYR A 16 5.93 -6.33 -5.15
CA TYR A 16 4.94 -7.39 -5.30
C TYR A 16 4.30 -7.34 -6.69
N TYR A 17 3.85 -6.16 -7.13
CA TYR A 17 3.30 -5.97 -8.46
C TYR A 17 4.30 -6.35 -9.56
N ARG A 18 5.55 -5.89 -9.45
CA ARG A 18 6.61 -6.23 -10.41
C ARG A 18 6.89 -7.74 -10.51
N ARG A 19 6.68 -8.51 -9.43
CA ARG A 19 6.94 -9.96 -9.39
C ARG A 19 5.73 -10.79 -9.81
N HIS A 20 4.53 -10.37 -9.43
CA HIS A 20 3.32 -11.18 -9.53
C HIS A 20 2.30 -10.64 -10.54
N ASN A 21 2.49 -9.41 -11.05
CA ASN A 21 1.53 -8.66 -11.88
C ASN A 21 0.13 -8.52 -11.24
N VAL A 22 0.07 -8.63 -9.91
CA VAL A 22 -1.14 -8.47 -9.10
C VAL A 22 -0.83 -7.60 -7.90
N ILE A 23 -1.87 -7.10 -7.24
CA ILE A 23 -1.74 -6.20 -6.09
C ILE A 23 -1.88 -7.02 -4.81
N PRO A 24 -0.98 -6.84 -3.82
CA PRO A 24 -1.04 -7.60 -2.58
C PRO A 24 -2.32 -7.30 -1.81
N THR A 25 -2.86 -8.31 -1.13
CA THR A 25 -4.05 -8.15 -0.29
C THR A 25 -3.71 -7.39 1.01
N MET A 26 -4.73 -6.92 1.74
CA MET A 26 -4.49 -6.26 3.04
C MET A 26 -3.72 -7.16 4.02
N GLY A 27 -4.02 -8.47 4.07
CA GLY A 27 -3.29 -9.42 4.92
C GLY A 27 -1.82 -9.61 4.49
N ASP A 28 -1.55 -9.59 3.19
CA ASP A 28 -0.17 -9.60 2.68
C ASP A 28 0.59 -8.32 3.09
N LEU A 29 -0.08 -7.17 2.99
CA LEU A 29 0.48 -5.89 3.40
C LEU A 29 0.79 -5.85 4.89
N GLU A 30 -0.10 -6.36 5.76
CA GLU A 30 0.18 -6.50 7.20
C GLU A 30 1.42 -7.37 7.43
N ARG A 31 1.49 -8.53 6.77
CA ARG A 31 2.62 -9.48 6.89
C ARG A 31 3.95 -8.88 6.42
N PHE A 32 3.96 -8.15 5.30
CA PHE A 32 5.19 -7.57 4.74
C PHE A 32 5.62 -6.28 5.43
N THR A 33 4.67 -5.48 5.91
CA THR A 33 4.98 -4.22 6.60
C THR A 33 5.24 -4.44 8.08
N GLY A 34 4.70 -5.51 8.67
CA GLY A 34 4.72 -5.78 10.11
C GLY A 34 3.80 -4.84 10.88
N ARG A 35 2.75 -4.30 10.23
CA ARG A 35 1.79 -3.35 10.80
C ARG A 35 0.40 -3.94 10.80
N ASN A 36 -0.45 -3.42 11.69
CA ASN A 36 -1.86 -3.78 11.68
C ASN A 36 -2.59 -3.12 10.49
N MET A 37 -3.76 -3.65 10.18
CA MET A 37 -4.59 -3.25 9.06
C MET A 37 -4.95 -1.76 9.11
N ASN A 38 -5.18 -1.21 10.30
CA ASN A 38 -5.55 0.19 10.47
C ASN A 38 -4.40 1.12 10.07
N SER A 39 -3.18 0.90 10.56
CA SER A 39 -2.01 1.70 10.17
C SER A 39 -1.65 1.52 8.69
N VAL A 40 -1.84 0.32 8.13
CA VAL A 40 -1.68 0.10 6.68
C VAL A 40 -2.70 0.92 5.89
N ARG A 41 -3.96 0.94 6.33
CA ARG A 41 -5.03 1.72 5.69
C ARG A 41 -4.75 3.23 5.78
N GLU A 42 -4.32 3.73 6.93
CA GLU A 42 -3.91 5.13 7.10
C GLU A 42 -2.78 5.51 6.14
N SER A 43 -1.71 4.71 6.08
CA SER A 43 -0.60 4.93 5.15
C SER A 43 -1.03 4.84 3.69
N LEU A 44 -1.98 3.97 3.32
CA LEU A 44 -2.54 3.89 1.96
C LEU A 44 -3.34 5.16 1.62
N THR A 45 -4.16 5.65 2.54
CA THR A 45 -4.92 6.90 2.38
C THR A 45 -3.99 8.10 2.21
N GLU A 46 -2.91 8.16 2.99
CA GLU A 46 -1.91 9.23 2.87
C GLU A 46 -1.11 9.13 1.57
N LEU A 47 -0.82 7.91 1.11
CA LEU A 47 -0.23 7.69 -0.22
C LEU A 47 -1.17 8.10 -1.36
N GLU A 48 -2.49 7.95 -1.20
CA GLU A 48 -3.47 8.42 -2.17
C GLU A 48 -3.57 9.94 -2.18
N SER A 49 -3.62 10.58 -1.01
CA SER A 49 -3.66 12.05 -0.90
C SER A 49 -2.43 12.71 -1.52
N LEU A 50 -1.28 12.04 -1.43
CA LEU A 50 -0.02 12.47 -2.05
C LEU A 50 0.13 12.09 -3.55
N ASN A 51 -0.92 11.54 -4.19
CA ASN A 51 -0.94 11.07 -5.58
C ASN A 51 0.06 9.94 -5.93
N TYR A 52 0.68 9.29 -4.94
CA TYR A 52 1.56 8.15 -5.18
C TYR A 52 0.77 6.85 -5.42
N ALA A 53 -0.34 6.65 -4.71
CA ALA A 53 -1.18 5.46 -4.87
C ALA A 53 -2.04 5.48 -6.16
N ARG A 54 -2.46 6.66 -6.62
CA ARG A 54 -3.27 6.83 -7.85
C ARG A 54 -2.55 6.29 -9.10
N ASN A 55 -1.23 6.41 -9.15
CA ASN A 55 -0.41 5.88 -10.25
C ASN A 55 -0.03 4.40 -10.08
N LEU A 56 -0.22 3.81 -8.89
CA LEU A 56 0.18 2.42 -8.61
C LEU A 56 -0.91 1.39 -8.90
N CYS A 57 -1.98 1.77 -9.61
CA CYS A 57 -3.07 0.88 -9.99
C CYS A 57 -3.77 0.20 -8.81
N ILE A 58 -3.70 0.76 -7.59
CA ILE A 58 -4.43 0.22 -6.42
C ILE A 58 -5.93 0.36 -6.70
N PRO A 59 -6.69 -0.75 -6.84
CA PRO A 59 -8.12 -0.67 -7.09
C PRO A 59 -8.75 0.08 -5.92
N ARG A 60 -9.58 1.08 -6.22
CA ARG A 60 -10.37 1.82 -5.21
C ARG A 60 -11.19 0.91 -4.28
N VAL A 61 -11.37 -0.35 -4.66
CA VAL A 61 -12.01 -1.42 -3.89
C VAL A 61 -11.32 -1.69 -2.54
N PHE A 62 -10.02 -1.42 -2.39
CA PHE A 62 -9.30 -1.68 -1.13
C PHE A 62 -9.53 -0.63 -0.03
N LEU A 63 -10.14 0.52 -0.34
CA LEU A 63 -10.34 1.61 0.62
C LEU A 63 -11.75 1.66 1.23
N PHE A 64 -12.68 0.84 0.74
CA PHE A 64 -14.09 0.86 1.16
C PHE A 64 -14.58 -0.44 1.82
N VAL A 65 -13.66 -1.31 2.25
CA VAL A 65 -13.97 -2.52 3.04
C VAL A 65 -13.27 -2.46 4.39
#